data_AF-A0A8T1QSB9-F1
#
_entry.id   AF-A0A8T1QSB9-F1
#
_cell.length_a   1.000
_cell.length_b   1.000
_cell.length_c   1.000
_cell.angle_alpha   90.00
_cell.angle_beta   90.00
_cell.angle_gamma   90.00
#
_symmetry.space_group_name_H-M   'P 1'
#
loop_
_entity.id
_entity.type
_entity.pdbx_description
1 polymer ?
#
loop_
_entity_poly.entity_id
_entity_poly.type
_entity_poly.pdbx_seq_one_letter_code
_entity_poly.pdbx_strand_id
1 'polypeptide(L)'
;MAGGDTRKQLLTLIRDFATEKSQGERRVIGLKKRIEEVRSELDVANAELEDAKRAKETVEQELRGYEVENALNDHSIQTLDARICLIQDEISSVGSDLDALKVKEGASRDEFIGQMCKLNTMIRKFQETIACNFHYENHVGTAAEAEHKHAEEVTEVALKTMEDTLSHTISQISKEEEEYQAEQDLQKKFQQELVDHEKKVSLMEVILEVTKTLHDMTRQTSELEVTCASLGEELQRRCACPSCHLDNVEALGKLLQ
;
A
#
# COMPACT_ATOMS: atom_id res chain seq x y z
N MET A 1 -100.42 -54.18 35.46
CA MET A 1 -99.24 -53.64 36.17
C MET A 1 -98.17 -53.09 35.21
N ALA A 2 -98.54 -52.31 34.18
CA ALA A 2 -97.61 -51.87 33.12
C ALA A 2 -97.06 -50.43 33.26
N GLY A 3 -97.57 -49.64 34.20
CA GLY A 3 -97.19 -48.22 34.36
C GLY A 3 -95.96 -47.94 35.22
N GLY A 4 -95.43 -48.96 35.92
CA GLY A 4 -94.24 -48.81 36.77
C GLY A 4 -92.92 -48.75 35.99
N ASP A 5 -92.90 -49.28 34.76
CA ASP A 5 -91.68 -49.51 33.98
C ASP A 5 -91.30 -48.30 33.11
N THR A 6 -92.29 -47.66 32.48
CA THR A 6 -92.11 -46.41 31.71
C THR A 6 -91.67 -45.23 32.57
N ARG A 7 -92.18 -45.13 33.81
CA ARG A 7 -91.75 -44.10 34.77
C ARG A 7 -90.29 -44.29 35.20
N LYS A 8 -89.84 -45.54 35.35
CA LYS A 8 -88.43 -45.86 35.64
C LYS A 8 -87.51 -45.53 34.46
N GLN A 9 -87.93 -45.83 33.23
CA GLN A 9 -87.18 -45.47 32.02
C GLN A 9 -86.99 -43.96 31.89
N LEU A 10 -88.04 -43.16 32.08
CA LEU A 10 -87.94 -41.69 32.02
C LEU A 10 -86.96 -41.15 33.08
N LEU A 11 -87.03 -41.65 34.32
CA LEU A 11 -86.11 -41.25 35.40
C LEU A 11 -84.66 -41.65 35.11
N THR A 12 -84.45 -42.77 34.41
CA THR A 12 -83.11 -43.21 33.98
C THR A 12 -82.57 -42.25 32.92
N LEU A 13 -83.37 -41.91 31.90
CA LEU A 13 -82.97 -40.97 30.85
C LEU A 13 -82.61 -39.58 31.38
N ILE A 14 -83.37 -39.07 32.35
CA ILE A 14 -83.07 -37.80 33.02
C ILE A 14 -81.74 -37.87 33.76
N ARG A 15 -81.47 -38.98 34.45
CA ARG A 15 -80.21 -39.20 35.15
C ARG A 15 -79.04 -39.27 34.16
N ASP A 16 -79.18 -40.05 33.09
CA ASP A 16 -78.17 -40.22 32.06
C ASP A 16 -77.85 -38.87 31.39
N PHE A 17 -78.89 -38.09 31.07
CA PHE A 17 -78.74 -36.73 30.54
C PHE A 17 -77.99 -35.82 31.52
N ALA A 18 -78.34 -35.84 32.81
CA ALA A 18 -77.67 -35.03 33.83
C ALA A 18 -76.19 -35.45 33.99
N THR A 19 -75.89 -36.75 33.95
CA THR A 19 -74.52 -37.25 34.01
C THR A 19 -73.71 -36.86 32.78
N GLU A 20 -74.26 -37.01 31.57
CA GLU A 20 -73.57 -36.64 30.33
C GLU A 20 -73.36 -35.13 30.26
N LYS A 21 -74.34 -34.32 30.68
CA LYS A 21 -74.19 -32.86 30.78
C LYS A 21 -73.04 -32.49 31.72
N SER A 22 -73.00 -33.05 32.93
CA SER A 22 -71.92 -32.81 33.89
C SER A 22 -70.55 -33.26 33.36
N GLN A 23 -70.51 -34.38 32.64
CA GLN A 23 -69.27 -34.89 32.05
C GLN A 23 -68.81 -34.00 30.88
N GLY A 24 -69.74 -33.54 30.04
CA GLY A 24 -69.49 -32.58 28.97
C GLY A 24 -68.96 -31.24 29.49
N GLU A 25 -69.57 -30.70 30.55
CA GLU A 25 -69.09 -29.48 31.21
C GLU A 25 -67.66 -29.64 31.74
N ARG A 26 -67.35 -30.78 32.39
CA ARG A 26 -65.97 -31.09 32.81
C ARG A 26 -64.99 -31.20 31.64
N ARG A 27 -65.38 -31.83 30.52
CA ARG A 27 -64.54 -31.90 29.30
C ARG A 27 -64.27 -30.50 28.75
N VAL A 28 -65.28 -29.64 28.68
CA VAL A 28 -65.12 -28.24 28.20
C VAL A 28 -64.19 -27.44 29.11
N ILE A 29 -64.34 -27.57 30.43
CA ILE A 29 -63.44 -26.90 31.40
C ILE A 29 -62.00 -27.39 31.21
N GLY A 30 -61.78 -28.70 31.06
CA GLY A 30 -60.46 -29.26 30.80
C GLY A 30 -59.83 -28.74 29.50
N LEU A 31 -60.60 -28.68 28.42
CA LEU A 31 -60.13 -28.13 27.15
C LEU A 31 -59.80 -26.63 27.25
N LYS A 32 -60.60 -25.84 27.96
CA LYS A 32 -60.30 -24.42 28.21
C LYS A 32 -58.99 -24.23 28.97
N LYS A 33 -58.76 -25.03 30.02
CA LYS A 33 -57.50 -25.01 30.77
C LYS A 33 -56.31 -25.31 29.85
N ARG A 34 -56.45 -26.33 29.00
CA ARG A 34 -55.40 -26.72 28.06
C ARG A 34 -55.15 -25.68 26.97
N ILE A 35 -56.17 -24.99 26.50
CA ILE A 35 -56.01 -23.84 25.58
C ILE A 35 -55.17 -22.75 26.24
N GLU A 36 -55.43 -22.44 27.51
CA GLU A 36 -54.69 -21.42 28.24
C GLU A 36 -53.24 -21.84 28.49
N GLU A 37 -53.01 -23.09 28.87
CA GLU A 37 -51.66 -23.66 29.03
C GLU A 37 -50.87 -23.55 27.71
N VAL A 38 -51.44 -23.99 26.58
CA VAL A 38 -50.78 -23.92 25.26
C VAL A 38 -50.54 -22.48 24.81
N ARG A 39 -51.43 -21.54 25.14
CA ARG A 39 -51.20 -20.10 24.87
C ARG A 39 -49.99 -19.58 25.65
N SER A 40 -49.91 -19.91 26.93
CA SER A 40 -48.76 -19.50 27.75
C SER A 40 -47.45 -20.11 27.25
N GLU A 41 -47.46 -21.38 26.81
CA GLU A 41 -46.29 -22.03 26.21
C GLU A 41 -45.90 -21.37 24.89
N LEU A 42 -46.88 -20.98 24.06
CA LEU A 42 -46.64 -20.26 22.81
C LEU A 42 -46.00 -18.89 23.07
N ASP A 43 -46.50 -18.13 24.05
CA ASP A 43 -45.95 -16.81 24.39
C ASP A 43 -44.50 -16.90 24.86
N VAL A 44 -44.17 -17.91 25.68
CA VAL A 44 -42.79 -18.19 26.12
C VAL A 44 -41.90 -18.57 24.94
N ALA A 45 -42.32 -19.52 24.10
CA ALA A 45 -41.55 -19.94 22.94
C ALA A 45 -41.31 -18.78 21.96
N ASN A 46 -42.29 -17.87 21.83
CA ASN A 46 -42.18 -16.71 20.96
C ASN A 46 -41.19 -15.67 21.53
N ALA A 47 -41.17 -15.47 22.85
CA ALA A 47 -40.17 -14.63 23.50
C ALA A 47 -38.74 -15.19 23.33
N GLU A 48 -38.56 -16.49 23.55
CA GLU A 48 -37.27 -17.17 23.34
C GLU A 48 -36.79 -17.06 21.87
N LEU A 49 -37.72 -17.16 20.91
CA LEU A 49 -37.40 -16.99 19.49
C LEU A 49 -36.91 -15.57 19.16
N GLU A 50 -37.57 -14.54 19.70
CA GLU A 50 -37.14 -13.15 19.50
C GLU A 50 -35.79 -12.86 20.19
N ASP A 51 -35.52 -13.45 21.34
CA ASP A 51 -34.22 -13.38 22.01
C ASP A 51 -33.12 -14.03 21.16
N ALA A 52 -33.40 -15.22 20.60
CA ALA A 52 -32.48 -15.91 19.71
C ALA A 52 -32.21 -15.14 18.41
N LYS A 53 -33.22 -14.49 17.83
CA LYS A 53 -33.05 -13.61 16.65
C LYS A 53 -32.12 -12.44 16.95
N ARG A 54 -32.33 -11.76 18.08
CA ARG A 54 -31.48 -10.64 18.50
C ARG A 54 -30.03 -11.08 18.73
N ALA A 55 -29.83 -12.21 19.41
CA ALA A 55 -28.49 -12.77 19.61
C ALA A 55 -27.81 -13.12 18.27
N LYS A 56 -28.56 -13.71 17.34
CA LYS A 56 -28.07 -14.01 15.99
C LYS A 56 -27.66 -12.73 15.24
N GLU A 57 -28.48 -11.69 15.27
CA GLU A 57 -28.17 -10.41 14.61
C GLU A 57 -26.88 -9.78 15.17
N THR A 58 -26.66 -9.85 16.48
CA THR A 58 -25.41 -9.39 17.11
C THR A 58 -24.20 -10.15 16.58
N VAL A 59 -24.25 -11.48 16.57
CA VAL A 59 -23.15 -12.32 16.05
C VAL A 59 -22.89 -12.07 14.56
N GLU A 60 -23.94 -11.88 13.75
CA GLU A 60 -23.78 -11.55 12.32
C GLU A 60 -23.16 -10.15 12.10
N GLN A 61 -23.45 -9.18 12.96
CA GLN A 61 -22.79 -7.87 12.92
C GLN A 61 -21.31 -7.97 13.27
N GLU A 62 -20.96 -8.73 14.31
CA GLU A 62 -19.56 -8.97 14.69
C GLU A 62 -18.80 -9.71 13.57
N LEU A 63 -19.41 -10.74 12.98
CA LEU A 63 -18.82 -11.48 11.86
C LEU A 63 -18.51 -10.55 10.68
N ARG A 64 -19.46 -9.70 10.28
CA ARG A 64 -19.23 -8.69 9.23
C ARG A 64 -18.10 -7.73 9.57
N GLY A 65 -17.96 -7.35 10.85
CA GLY A 65 -16.82 -6.56 11.34
C GLY A 65 -15.48 -7.26 11.10
N TYR A 66 -15.38 -8.53 11.49
CA TYR A 66 -14.17 -9.34 11.27
C TYR A 66 -13.88 -9.58 9.78
N GLU A 67 -14.90 -9.74 8.93
CA GLU A 67 -14.72 -9.87 7.47
C GLU A 67 -14.07 -8.62 6.86
N VAL A 68 -14.50 -7.43 7.29
CA VAL A 68 -13.90 -6.16 6.84
C VAL A 68 -12.46 -6.02 7.36
N GLU A 69 -12.22 -6.32 8.64
CA GLU A 69 -10.86 -6.29 9.21
C GLU A 69 -9.91 -7.23 8.47
N ASN A 70 -10.37 -8.45 8.15
CA ASN A 70 -9.60 -9.41 7.37
C ASN A 70 -9.28 -8.88 5.97
N ALA A 71 -10.23 -8.27 5.26
CA ALA A 71 -9.98 -7.69 3.94
C ALA A 71 -8.92 -6.56 3.97
N LEU A 72 -8.93 -5.73 5.03
CA LEU A 72 -7.90 -4.70 5.23
C LEU A 72 -6.52 -5.30 5.52
N ASN A 73 -6.47 -6.35 6.34
CA ASN A 73 -5.24 -7.09 6.62
C ASN A 73 -4.68 -7.75 5.36
N ASP A 74 -5.52 -8.39 4.54
CA ASP A 74 -5.12 -9.00 3.27
C ASP A 74 -4.51 -7.95 2.32
N HIS A 75 -5.13 -6.78 2.20
CA HIS A 75 -4.59 -5.69 1.38
C HIS A 75 -3.25 -5.18 1.92
N SER A 76 -3.10 -5.10 3.24
CA SER A 76 -1.85 -4.69 3.89
C SER A 76 -0.72 -5.68 3.63
N ILE A 77 -1.02 -6.99 3.70
CA ILE A 77 -0.08 -8.06 3.36
C ILE A 77 0.35 -7.96 1.89
N GLN A 78 -0.59 -7.83 0.96
CA GLN A 78 -0.28 -7.67 -0.47
C GLN A 78 0.62 -6.46 -0.75
N THR A 79 0.38 -5.35 -0.05
CA THR A 79 1.19 -4.14 -0.17
C THR A 79 2.61 -4.37 0.35
N LEU A 80 2.75 -5.06 1.49
CA LEU A 80 4.06 -5.40 2.04
C LEU A 80 4.82 -6.38 1.13
N ASP A 81 4.16 -7.38 0.59
CA ASP A 81 4.77 -8.34 -0.34
C ASP A 81 5.27 -7.64 -1.61
N ALA A 82 4.48 -6.74 -2.20
CA ALA A 82 4.91 -5.94 -3.35
C ALA A 82 6.16 -5.11 -3.04
N ARG A 83 6.22 -4.51 -1.85
CA ARG A 83 7.40 -3.74 -1.40
C ARG A 83 8.61 -4.62 -1.16
N ILE A 84 8.43 -5.82 -0.61
CA ILE A 84 9.51 -6.80 -0.42
C ILE A 84 10.10 -7.20 -1.78
N CYS A 85 9.25 -7.49 -2.78
CA CYS A 85 9.70 -7.82 -4.13
C CYS A 85 10.56 -6.70 -4.73
N LEU A 86 10.10 -5.45 -4.67
CA LEU A 86 10.86 -4.30 -5.18
C LEU A 86 12.24 -4.17 -4.50
N ILE A 87 12.29 -4.30 -3.17
CA ILE A 87 13.55 -4.24 -2.42
C ILE A 87 14.48 -5.40 -2.82
N GLN A 88 13.94 -6.59 -3.05
CA GLN A 88 14.73 -7.75 -3.49
C GLN A 88 15.33 -7.54 -4.89
N ASP A 89 14.58 -6.92 -5.79
CA ASP A 89 15.07 -6.54 -7.13
C ASP A 89 16.20 -5.50 -7.04
N GLU A 90 16.02 -4.46 -6.20
CA GLU A 90 17.05 -3.45 -5.94
C GLU A 90 18.33 -4.06 -5.35
N ILE A 91 18.20 -4.93 -4.34
CA ILE A 91 19.34 -5.64 -3.74
C ILE A 91 20.06 -6.48 -4.80
N SER A 92 19.32 -7.16 -5.67
CA SER A 92 19.89 -7.99 -6.74
C SER A 92 20.64 -7.15 -7.79
N SER A 93 20.08 -5.99 -8.15
CA SER A 93 20.72 -5.03 -9.05
C SER A 93 22.02 -4.49 -8.46
N VAL A 94 21.97 -3.95 -7.23
CA VAL A 94 23.13 -3.41 -6.53
C VAL A 94 24.20 -4.49 -6.31
N GLY A 95 23.79 -5.72 -6.01
CA GLY A 95 24.69 -6.87 -5.88
C GLY A 95 25.45 -7.15 -7.18
N SER A 96 24.75 -7.14 -8.32
CA SER A 96 25.35 -7.35 -9.64
C SER A 96 26.35 -6.25 -9.99
N ASP A 97 26.00 -4.99 -9.71
CA ASP A 97 26.89 -3.85 -9.94
C ASP A 97 28.16 -3.94 -9.08
N LEU A 98 28.02 -4.32 -7.81
CA LEU A 98 29.15 -4.51 -6.90
C LEU A 98 30.11 -5.60 -7.39
N ASP A 99 29.57 -6.73 -7.86
CA ASP A 99 30.39 -7.81 -8.39
C ASP A 99 31.13 -7.40 -9.67
N ALA A 100 30.47 -6.64 -10.56
CA ALA A 100 31.13 -6.06 -11.73
C ALA A 100 32.27 -5.10 -11.36
N LEU A 101 32.05 -4.25 -10.36
CA LEU A 101 33.08 -3.33 -9.86
C LEU A 101 34.27 -4.07 -9.24
N LYS A 102 34.04 -5.13 -8.46
CA LYS A 102 35.12 -5.97 -7.90
C LYS A 102 36.00 -6.58 -8.98
N VAL A 103 35.39 -7.06 -10.07
CA VAL A 103 36.15 -7.62 -11.20
C VAL A 103 37.01 -6.53 -11.86
N LYS A 104 36.44 -5.35 -12.08
CA LYS A 104 37.16 -4.20 -12.67
C LYS A 104 38.30 -3.70 -11.78
N GLU A 105 38.06 -3.58 -10.48
CA GLU A 105 39.06 -3.23 -9.48
C GLU A 105 40.22 -4.23 -9.48
N GLY A 106 39.89 -5.54 -9.47
CA GLY A 106 40.89 -6.61 -9.53
C GLY A 106 41.77 -6.50 -10.78
N ALA A 107 41.17 -6.31 -11.95
CA ALA A 107 41.91 -6.12 -13.21
C ALA A 107 42.82 -4.89 -13.18
N SER A 108 42.33 -3.75 -12.69
CA SER A 108 43.13 -2.51 -12.60
C SER A 108 44.28 -2.65 -11.60
N ARG A 109 44.04 -3.30 -10.46
CA ARG A 109 45.08 -3.58 -9.46
C ARG A 109 46.17 -4.48 -10.04
N ASP A 110 45.79 -5.54 -10.74
CA ASP A 110 46.75 -6.48 -11.33
C ASP A 110 47.56 -5.82 -12.46
N GLU A 111 46.94 -4.96 -13.26
CA GLU A 111 47.63 -4.12 -14.24
C GLU A 111 48.68 -3.21 -13.59
N PHE A 112 48.29 -2.49 -12.53
CA PHE A 112 49.19 -1.61 -11.78
C PHE A 112 50.38 -2.39 -11.21
N ILE A 113 50.13 -3.55 -10.58
CA ILE A 113 51.20 -4.42 -10.07
C ILE A 113 52.14 -4.83 -11.21
N GLY A 114 51.59 -5.20 -12.37
CA GLY A 114 52.38 -5.53 -13.56
C GLY A 114 53.28 -4.38 -14.03
N GLN A 115 52.76 -3.14 -14.06
CA GLN A 115 53.53 -1.94 -14.40
C GLN A 115 54.66 -1.70 -13.39
N MET A 116 54.38 -1.83 -12.09
CA MET A 116 55.38 -1.67 -11.03
C MET A 116 56.48 -2.73 -11.10
N CYS A 117 56.14 -3.99 -11.40
CA CYS A 117 57.13 -5.05 -11.61
C CYS A 117 58.05 -4.75 -12.81
N LYS A 118 57.49 -4.25 -13.92
CA LYS A 118 58.26 -3.82 -15.09
C LYS A 118 59.21 -2.67 -14.73
N LEU A 119 58.72 -1.66 -14.02
CA LEU A 119 59.54 -0.53 -13.55
C LEU A 119 60.69 -1.00 -12.66
N ASN A 120 60.42 -1.84 -11.67
CA ASN A 120 61.46 -2.41 -10.79
C ASN A 120 62.51 -3.20 -11.58
N THR A 121 62.11 -3.89 -12.65
CA THR A 121 63.03 -4.58 -13.55
C THR A 121 63.92 -3.59 -14.30
N MET A 122 63.36 -2.49 -14.80
CA MET A 122 64.13 -1.43 -15.46
C MET A 122 65.13 -0.75 -14.52
N ILE A 123 64.72 -0.44 -13.28
CA ILE A 123 65.61 0.13 -12.26
C ILE A 123 66.80 -0.79 -11.99
N ARG A 124 66.56 -2.09 -11.83
CA ARG A 124 67.63 -3.07 -11.60
C ARG A 124 68.61 -3.13 -12.77
N LYS A 125 68.11 -3.20 -14.01
CA LYS A 125 68.97 -3.19 -15.21
C LYS A 125 69.81 -1.90 -15.32
N PHE A 126 69.21 -0.77 -14.99
CA PHE A 126 69.92 0.52 -14.97
C PHE A 126 71.05 0.52 -13.94
N GLN A 127 70.77 0.06 -12.71
CA GLN A 127 71.77 -0.08 -11.65
C GLN A 127 72.90 -1.05 -12.05
N GLU A 128 72.57 -2.19 -12.65
CA GLU A 128 73.55 -3.15 -13.18
C GLU A 128 74.43 -2.52 -14.27
N THR A 129 73.85 -1.74 -15.17
CA THR A 129 74.60 -1.04 -16.24
C THR A 129 75.60 -0.05 -15.64
N ILE A 130 75.18 0.72 -14.63
CA ILE A 130 76.06 1.64 -13.90
C ILE A 130 77.18 0.87 -13.19
N ALA A 131 76.86 -0.22 -12.49
CA ALA A 131 77.86 -1.03 -11.78
C ALA A 131 78.90 -1.66 -12.73
N CYS A 132 78.48 -2.11 -13.91
CA CYS A 132 79.39 -2.61 -14.96
C CYS A 132 80.31 -1.51 -15.51
N ASN A 133 79.81 -0.29 -15.69
CA ASN A 133 80.63 0.84 -16.16
C ASN A 133 81.75 1.19 -15.16
N PHE A 134 81.47 1.13 -13.84
CA PHE A 134 82.49 1.33 -12.81
C PHE A 134 83.53 0.19 -12.72
N HIS A 135 83.16 -1.04 -13.11
CA HIS A 135 84.12 -2.15 -13.22
C HIS A 135 85.03 -2.06 -14.45
N TYR A 136 84.58 -1.37 -15.51
CA TYR A 136 85.40 -1.09 -16.70
C TYR A 136 86.41 0.04 -16.46
N GLU A 137 86.03 1.06 -15.68
CA GLU A 137 86.92 2.17 -15.32
C GLU A 137 88.04 1.78 -14.33
N ASN A 138 87.82 0.80 -13.45
CA ASN A 138 88.87 0.30 -12.56
C ASN A 138 89.90 -0.61 -13.24
N HIS A 139 89.76 -0.93 -14.53
CA HIS A 139 90.75 -1.70 -15.28
C HIS A 139 91.57 -0.91 -16.30
N VAL A 140 91.36 0.40 -16.42
CA VAL A 140 92.24 1.25 -17.24
C VAL A 140 92.78 2.37 -16.37
N GLY A 141 93.90 2.04 -15.73
CA GLY A 141 94.82 3.07 -15.27
C GLY A 141 95.27 3.92 -16.46
N THR A 142 95.47 5.21 -16.13
CA THR A 142 96.21 6.24 -16.86
C THR A 142 95.53 6.97 -18.02
N ALA A 143 95.11 8.20 -17.69
CA ALA A 143 95.46 9.47 -18.36
C ALA A 143 94.98 9.69 -19.79
N ALA A 144 94.04 10.62 -19.98
CA ALA A 144 94.31 11.96 -20.48
C ALA A 144 93.00 12.72 -20.73
N GLU A 145 93.07 14.03 -20.52
CA GLU A 145 92.03 15.04 -20.56
C GLU A 145 91.37 15.18 -21.95
N ALA A 146 90.05 15.42 -21.98
CA ALA A 146 89.39 16.24 -23.01
C ALA A 146 88.00 16.71 -22.55
N GLU A 147 88.03 17.93 -22.01
CA GLU A 147 87.02 18.99 -21.93
C GLU A 147 85.60 18.77 -22.49
N HIS A 148 84.63 19.14 -21.66
CA HIS A 148 83.24 19.45 -21.99
C HIS A 148 83.05 20.38 -23.18
N LYS A 149 82.13 20.03 -24.11
CA LYS A 149 81.16 20.95 -24.73
C LYS A 149 79.84 20.24 -25.05
N HIS A 150 78.83 20.49 -24.23
CA HIS A 150 77.42 20.28 -24.58
C HIS A 150 76.95 21.40 -25.49
N ALA A 151 76.51 21.06 -26.70
CA ALA A 151 75.53 21.80 -27.47
C ALA A 151 74.84 20.78 -28.40
N GLU A 152 73.74 20.20 -27.92
CA GLU A 152 72.90 19.33 -28.74
C GLU A 152 72.18 20.23 -29.76
N GLU A 153 72.60 20.16 -31.01
CA GLU A 153 72.03 20.91 -32.12
C GLU A 153 70.64 20.32 -32.42
N VAL A 154 69.58 20.99 -31.94
CA VAL A 154 68.19 20.58 -32.19
C VAL A 154 67.92 20.69 -33.69
N THR A 155 67.78 19.54 -34.34
CA THR A 155 67.49 19.46 -35.78
C THR A 155 66.12 20.10 -36.09
N GLU A 156 66.01 20.78 -37.23
CA GLU A 156 64.78 21.43 -37.73
C GLU A 156 63.58 20.46 -37.79
N VAL A 157 63.86 19.17 -38.00
CA VAL A 157 62.88 18.07 -38.00
C VAL A 157 62.30 17.83 -36.59
N ALA A 158 63.11 17.92 -35.54
CA ALA A 158 62.66 17.76 -34.15
C ALA A 158 61.78 18.94 -33.71
N LEU A 159 62.15 20.16 -34.10
CA LEU A 159 61.33 21.36 -33.87
C LEU A 159 59.96 21.26 -34.55
N LYS A 160 59.94 20.84 -35.82
CA LYS A 160 58.69 20.66 -36.57
C LYS A 160 57.80 19.57 -35.99
N THR A 161 58.39 18.46 -35.53
CA THR A 161 57.64 17.39 -34.85
C THR A 161 57.01 17.91 -33.55
N MET A 162 57.73 18.72 -32.77
CA MET A 162 57.18 19.34 -31.56
C MET A 162 56.03 20.30 -31.89
N GLU A 163 56.17 21.12 -32.93
CA GLU A 163 55.13 22.05 -33.38
C GLU A 163 53.84 21.34 -33.83
N ASP A 164 53.98 20.21 -34.55
CA ASP A 164 52.86 19.36 -34.96
C ASP A 164 52.16 18.72 -33.74
N THR A 165 52.93 18.22 -32.76
CA THR A 165 52.37 17.67 -31.52
C THR A 165 51.65 18.72 -30.68
N LEU A 166 52.19 19.95 -30.61
CA LEU A 166 51.56 21.07 -29.93
C LEU A 166 50.23 21.43 -30.59
N SER A 167 50.21 21.55 -31.92
CA SER A 167 49.01 21.84 -32.69
C SER A 167 47.94 20.76 -32.52
N HIS A 168 48.34 19.48 -32.50
CA HIS A 168 47.43 18.37 -32.25
C HIS A 168 46.83 18.44 -30.83
N THR A 169 47.66 18.71 -29.82
CA THR A 169 47.22 18.81 -28.43
C THR A 169 46.27 19.99 -28.24
N ILE A 170 46.55 21.15 -28.84
CA ILE A 170 45.66 22.31 -28.82
C ILE A 170 44.30 21.95 -29.44
N SER A 171 44.29 21.26 -30.57
CA SER A 171 43.04 20.81 -31.22
C SER A 171 42.24 19.84 -30.36
N GLN A 172 42.91 18.95 -29.61
CA GLN A 172 42.23 18.03 -28.68
C GLN A 172 41.61 18.79 -27.51
N ILE A 173 42.36 19.72 -26.91
CA ILE A 173 41.89 20.55 -25.80
C ILE A 173 40.63 21.33 -26.22
N SER A 174 40.63 21.98 -27.38
CA SER A 174 39.46 22.73 -27.85
C SER A 174 38.23 21.85 -28.03
N LYS A 175 38.38 20.63 -28.54
CA LYS A 175 37.26 19.68 -28.70
C LYS A 175 36.69 19.24 -27.34
N GLU A 176 37.57 18.96 -26.39
CA GLU A 176 37.18 18.52 -25.05
C GLU A 176 36.55 19.67 -24.23
N GLU A 177 37.00 20.91 -24.43
CA GLU A 177 36.36 22.12 -23.87
C GLU A 177 34.94 22.33 -24.42
N GLU A 178 34.73 22.14 -25.73
CA GLU A 178 33.39 22.22 -26.34
C GLU A 178 32.44 21.14 -25.79
N GLU A 179 32.91 19.89 -25.67
CA GLU A 179 32.15 18.77 -25.11
C GLU A 179 31.80 19.02 -23.63
N TYR A 180 32.76 19.51 -22.85
CA TYR A 180 32.54 19.87 -21.45
C TYR A 180 31.50 21.00 -21.30
N GLN A 181 31.54 22.01 -22.16
CA GLN A 181 30.55 23.08 -22.15
C GLN A 181 29.14 22.58 -22.49
N ALA A 182 29.02 21.65 -23.44
CA ALA A 182 27.75 21.02 -23.78
C ALA A 182 27.19 20.17 -22.61
N GLU A 183 28.06 19.43 -21.92
CA GLU A 183 27.70 18.65 -20.73
C GLU A 183 27.21 19.56 -19.59
N GLN A 184 27.88 20.68 -19.35
CA GLN A 184 27.42 21.67 -18.35
C GLN A 184 26.02 22.21 -18.66
N ASP A 185 25.72 22.49 -19.93
CA ASP A 185 24.42 23.01 -20.31
C ASP A 185 23.32 21.93 -20.22
N LEU A 186 23.66 20.67 -20.47
CA LEU A 186 22.78 19.54 -20.22
C LEU A 186 22.51 19.37 -18.72
N GLN A 187 23.55 19.48 -17.88
CA GLN A 187 23.41 19.42 -16.42
C GLN A 187 22.48 20.52 -15.88
N LYS A 188 22.61 21.76 -16.37
CA LYS A 188 21.71 22.87 -15.99
C LYS A 188 20.25 22.56 -16.37
N LYS A 189 20.01 21.97 -17.55
CA LYS A 189 18.66 21.57 -17.97
C LYS A 189 18.09 20.49 -17.06
N PHE A 190 18.85 19.46 -16.72
CA PHE A 190 18.40 18.43 -15.79
C PHE A 190 18.09 18.97 -14.39
N GLN A 191 18.91 19.89 -13.88
CA GLN A 191 18.62 20.55 -12.60
C GLN A 191 17.30 21.33 -12.65
N GLN A 192 17.04 22.05 -13.74
CA GLN A 192 15.78 22.76 -13.91
C GLN A 192 14.58 21.81 -13.99
N GLU A 193 14.70 20.72 -14.75
CA GLU A 193 13.65 19.69 -14.84
C GLU A 193 13.38 19.03 -13.49
N LEU A 194 14.41 18.76 -12.69
CA LEU A 194 14.27 18.18 -11.36
C LEU A 194 13.46 19.11 -10.43
N VAL A 195 13.80 20.40 -10.40
CA VAL A 195 13.04 21.40 -9.63
C VAL A 195 11.58 21.49 -10.08
N ASP A 196 11.32 21.38 -11.38
CA ASP A 196 9.95 21.42 -11.90
C ASP A 196 9.16 20.14 -11.57
N HIS A 197 9.82 18.98 -11.52
CA HIS A 197 9.20 17.74 -11.05
C HIS A 197 8.90 17.78 -9.56
N GLU A 198 9.82 18.28 -8.72
CA GLU A 198 9.59 18.46 -7.29
C GLU A 198 8.35 19.32 -7.03
N LYS A 199 8.22 20.46 -7.72
CA LYS A 199 7.02 21.31 -7.63
C LYS A 199 5.74 20.59 -8.03
N LYS A 200 5.78 19.75 -9.08
CA LYS A 200 4.62 18.96 -9.52
C LYS A 200 4.22 17.92 -8.47
N VAL A 201 5.20 17.26 -7.84
CA VAL A 201 4.93 16.29 -6.77
C VAL A 201 4.28 16.99 -5.58
N SER A 202 4.84 18.11 -5.11
CA SER A 202 4.24 18.89 -4.01
C SER A 202 2.82 19.37 -4.34
N LEU A 203 2.56 19.79 -5.58
CA LEU A 203 1.21 20.17 -6.00
C LEU A 203 0.26 18.96 -5.99
N MET A 204 0.72 17.79 -6.40
CA MET A 204 -0.08 16.57 -6.43
C MET A 204 -0.44 16.08 -5.03
N GLU A 205 0.46 16.22 -4.06
CA GLU A 205 0.18 15.95 -2.64
C GLU A 205 -0.96 16.85 -2.11
N VAL A 206 -0.89 18.15 -2.40
CA VAL A 206 -1.96 19.10 -2.01
C VAL A 206 -3.29 18.73 -2.68
N ILE A 207 -3.28 18.38 -3.97
CA ILE A 207 -4.49 17.95 -4.69
C ILE A 207 -5.07 16.68 -4.06
N LEU A 208 -4.24 15.73 -3.66
CA LEU A 208 -4.67 14.49 -3.00
C LEU A 208 -5.39 14.80 -1.67
N GLU A 209 -4.81 15.67 -0.84
CA GLU A 209 -5.42 16.09 0.43
C GLU A 209 -6.75 16.80 0.20
N VAL A 210 -6.80 17.74 -0.73
CA VAL A 210 -8.03 18.47 -1.08
C VAL A 210 -9.10 17.52 -1.63
N THR A 211 -8.72 16.54 -2.46
CA THR A 211 -9.66 15.56 -3.01
C THR A 211 -10.23 14.66 -1.92
N LYS A 212 -9.41 14.24 -0.96
CA LYS A 212 -9.86 13.46 0.19
C LYS A 212 -10.87 14.23 1.04
N THR A 213 -10.57 15.49 1.36
CA THR A 213 -11.49 16.34 2.14
C THR A 213 -12.81 16.59 1.39
N LEU A 214 -12.75 16.81 0.06
CA LEU A 214 -13.94 16.94 -0.77
C LEU A 214 -14.80 15.67 -0.76
N HIS A 215 -14.18 14.49 -0.85
CA HIS A 215 -14.88 13.22 -0.79
C HIS A 215 -15.58 13.02 0.56
N ASP A 216 -14.89 13.34 1.67
CA ASP A 216 -15.46 13.27 3.02
C ASP A 216 -16.66 14.22 3.17
N MET A 217 -16.55 15.46 2.70
CA MET A 217 -17.66 16.43 2.70
C MET A 217 -18.84 15.97 1.85
N THR A 218 -18.57 15.37 0.68
CA THR A 218 -19.61 14.81 -0.20
C THR A 218 -20.37 13.71 0.52
N ARG A 219 -19.66 12.78 1.20
CA ARG A 219 -20.28 11.72 2.00
C ARG A 219 -21.17 12.28 3.12
N GLN A 220 -20.67 13.24 3.89
CA GLN A 220 -21.45 13.88 4.95
C GLN A 220 -22.70 14.60 4.40
N THR A 221 -22.58 15.24 3.23
CA THR A 221 -23.71 15.91 2.58
C THR A 221 -24.78 14.90 2.17
N SER A 222 -24.40 13.77 1.59
CA SER A 222 -25.35 12.70 1.25
C SER A 222 -26.02 12.08 2.50
N GLU A 223 -25.27 11.84 3.57
CA GLU A 223 -25.83 11.36 4.85
C GLU A 223 -26.85 12.37 5.42
N LEU A 224 -26.55 13.66 5.33
CA LEU A 224 -27.46 14.74 5.75
C LEU A 224 -28.71 14.80 4.88
N GLU A 225 -28.59 14.68 3.55
CA GLU A 225 -29.73 14.66 2.63
C GLU A 225 -30.70 13.52 2.94
N VAL A 226 -30.18 12.30 3.19
CA VAL A 226 -30.99 11.15 3.59
C VAL A 226 -31.72 11.42 4.92
N THR A 227 -31.02 12.02 5.89
CA THR A 227 -31.59 12.35 7.19
C THR A 227 -32.71 13.39 7.06
N CYS A 228 -32.50 14.44 6.25
CA CYS A 228 -33.50 15.47 5.97
C CYS A 228 -34.73 14.88 5.26
N ALA A 229 -34.53 14.00 4.27
CA ALA A 229 -35.63 13.31 3.58
C ALA A 229 -36.46 12.46 4.55
N SER A 230 -35.81 11.63 5.38
CA SER A 230 -36.46 10.80 6.39
C SER A 230 -37.25 11.64 7.41
N LEU A 231 -36.68 12.75 7.87
CA LEU A 231 -37.37 13.67 8.78
C LEU A 231 -38.59 14.31 8.11
N GLY A 232 -38.49 14.68 6.83
CA GLY A 232 -39.60 15.18 6.03
C GLY A 232 -40.75 14.19 5.93
N GLU A 233 -40.45 12.91 5.62
CA GLU A 233 -41.44 11.84 5.58
C GLU A 233 -42.10 11.60 6.95
N GLU A 234 -41.32 11.62 8.03
CA GLU A 234 -41.84 11.47 9.40
C GLU A 234 -42.78 12.62 9.79
N LEU A 235 -42.39 13.86 9.49
CA LEU A 235 -43.25 15.03 9.72
C LEU A 235 -44.54 14.93 8.92
N GLN A 236 -44.46 14.53 7.65
CA GLN A 236 -45.64 14.34 6.82
C GLN A 236 -46.58 13.25 7.37
N ARG A 237 -46.04 12.12 7.85
CA ARG A 237 -46.82 11.08 8.53
C ARG A 237 -47.54 11.60 9.78
N ARG A 238 -46.87 12.44 10.59
CA ARG A 238 -47.46 13.00 11.81
C ARG A 238 -48.53 14.05 11.55
N CYS A 239 -48.46 14.74 10.42
CA CYS A 239 -49.46 15.74 10.04
C CYS A 239 -50.73 15.13 9.42
N ALA A 240 -50.72 13.87 9.01
CA ALA A 240 -51.91 13.18 8.52
C ALA A 240 -52.86 12.80 9.66
N CYS A 241 -54.14 13.13 9.54
CA CYS A 241 -55.16 12.71 10.52
C CYS A 241 -55.29 11.18 10.55
N PRO A 242 -55.14 10.50 11.71
CA PRO A 242 -55.26 9.04 11.79
C PRO A 242 -56.63 8.50 11.39
N SER A 243 -57.68 9.32 11.49
CA SER A 243 -59.07 8.90 11.28
C SER A 243 -59.59 9.15 9.86
N CYS A 244 -59.08 10.16 9.15
CA CYS A 244 -59.56 10.53 7.81
C CYS A 244 -58.44 10.71 6.76
N HIS A 245 -57.17 10.52 7.16
CA HIS A 245 -55.98 10.59 6.30
C HIS A 245 -55.79 11.92 5.54
N LEU A 246 -56.55 12.96 5.88
CA LEU A 246 -56.34 14.31 5.36
C LEU A 246 -55.05 14.90 5.95
N ASP A 247 -54.30 15.57 5.09
CA ASP A 247 -53.08 16.29 5.45
C ASP A 247 -53.43 17.59 6.19
N ASN A 248 -52.96 17.72 7.43
CA ASN A 248 -53.21 18.88 8.28
C ASN A 248 -52.03 19.88 8.31
N VAL A 249 -51.00 19.72 7.47
CA VAL A 249 -49.80 20.58 7.46
C VAL A 249 -50.16 22.07 7.47
N GLU A 250 -51.12 22.49 6.65
CA GLU A 250 -51.50 23.89 6.51
C GLU A 250 -52.26 24.45 7.74
N ALA A 251 -53.03 23.59 8.43
CA ALA A 251 -53.76 23.95 9.64
C ALA A 251 -52.82 24.03 10.86
N LEU A 252 -51.87 23.11 10.97
CA LEU A 252 -50.83 23.11 12.01
C LEU A 252 -49.85 24.27 11.84
N GLY A 253 -49.48 24.62 10.60
CA GLY A 253 -48.62 25.76 10.32
C GLY A 253 -49.22 27.10 10.76
N LYS A 254 -50.55 27.25 10.69
CA LYS A 254 -51.28 28.45 11.16
C LYS A 254 -51.42 28.54 12.69
N LEU A 255 -51.16 27.45 13.42
CA LEU A 255 -51.16 27.40 14.89
C LEU A 255 -49.79 27.68 15.52
N LEU A 256 -48.71 27.56 14.74
CA LEU A 256 -47.32 27.73 15.19
C LEU A 256 -46.71 29.09 14.81
N GLN A 257 -47.43 29.93 14.06
CA GLN A 257 -47.15 31.36 13.87
C GLN A 257 -47.86 32.20 14.92
#